data_AF-A0A410PVS6-F1
#
_entry.id   AF-A0A410PVS6-F1
#
_cell.length_a   1.000
_cell.length_b   1.000
_cell.length_c   1.000
_cell.angle_alpha   90.00
_cell.angle_beta   90.00
_cell.angle_gamma   90.00
#
_symmetry.space_group_name_H-M   'P 1'
#
loop_
_entity.id
_entity.type
_entity.pdbx_description
1 polymer ?
#
loop_
_entity_poly.entity_id
_entity_poly.type
_entity_poly.pdbx_seq_one_letter_code
_entity_poly.pdbx_strand_id
1 'polypeptide(L)'
;MYQSASSAQPILYRAKKSSIRVKEGFHLIFGKVARILADILDLDFELEEEQITLDMALTPEFDMEKIQMVKLVMECEKKFKISIQDEKVHTFHTLGEFVKYIENAVSENEGNIAESSEEERMWWHYS
;
A
#
# COMPACT_ATOMS: atom_id res chain seq x y z
N MET A 1 31.96 -37.91 31.99
CA MET A 1 32.61 -36.62 31.67
C MET A 1 33.20 -36.74 30.27
N TYR A 2 32.59 -36.07 29.28
CA TYR A 2 33.17 -35.86 27.96
C TYR A 2 33.00 -34.37 27.64
N GLN A 3 34.09 -33.76 27.20
CA GLN A 3 34.18 -32.36 26.81
C GLN A 3 34.26 -32.30 25.26
N SER A 4 33.66 -31.24 24.71
CA SER A 4 33.98 -30.57 23.44
C SER A 4 33.67 -31.23 22.08
N ALA A 5 32.72 -30.61 21.37
CA ALA A 5 32.82 -30.22 19.95
C ALA A 5 31.81 -29.05 19.75
N SER A 6 32.26 -27.80 19.70
CA SER A 6 32.76 -27.08 18.52
C SER A 6 31.69 -26.80 17.44
N SER A 7 31.24 -25.54 17.43
CA SER A 7 31.01 -24.70 16.25
C SER A 7 30.29 -25.29 15.01
N ALA A 8 29.00 -24.98 14.86
CA ALA A 8 28.44 -24.52 13.58
C ALA A 8 27.09 -23.85 13.83
N GLN A 9 27.05 -22.52 13.73
CA GLN A 9 25.78 -21.81 13.52
C GLN A 9 25.29 -22.11 12.09
N PRO A 10 24.02 -22.51 11.85
CA PRO A 10 23.54 -22.60 10.49
C PRO A 10 23.14 -21.21 9.98
N ILE A 11 24.02 -20.65 9.15
CA ILE A 11 23.97 -19.32 8.52
C ILE A 11 23.02 -19.30 7.31
N LEU A 12 21.77 -19.80 7.42
CA LEU A 12 20.85 -19.88 6.27
C LEU A 12 19.39 -19.52 6.52
N TYR A 13 18.98 -19.11 7.73
CA TYR A 13 17.60 -18.68 7.98
C TYR A 13 17.33 -17.19 7.68
N ARG A 14 18.38 -16.37 7.53
CA ARG A 14 18.24 -14.90 7.48
C ARG A 14 17.88 -14.33 6.11
N ALA A 15 18.01 -15.09 5.02
CA ALA A 15 17.82 -14.57 3.66
C ALA A 15 16.40 -14.76 3.07
N LYS A 16 15.57 -15.66 3.63
CA LYS A 16 14.21 -15.92 3.08
C LYS A 16 13.10 -15.12 3.76
N LYS A 17 13.30 -14.63 4.99
CA LYS A 17 12.26 -13.95 5.76
C LYS A 17 11.91 -12.57 5.21
N SER A 18 12.90 -11.88 4.63
CA SER A 18 12.71 -10.58 3.97
C SER A 18 11.86 -10.71 2.71
N SER A 19 12.10 -11.75 1.88
CA SER A 19 11.35 -11.93 0.62
C SER A 19 9.91 -12.43 0.83
N ILE A 20 9.63 -13.18 1.92
CA ILE A 20 8.28 -13.66 2.24
C ILE A 20 7.39 -12.52 2.77
N ARG A 21 7.91 -11.65 3.64
CA ARG A 21 7.12 -10.53 4.19
C ARG A 21 6.66 -9.53 3.14
N VAL A 22 7.51 -9.27 2.13
CA VAL A 22 7.17 -8.35 1.03
C VAL A 22 6.00 -8.90 0.20
N LYS A 23 6.00 -10.21 -0.11
CA LYS A 23 4.90 -10.83 -0.88
C LYS A 23 3.56 -10.81 -0.15
N GLU A 24 3.55 -10.99 1.17
CA GLU A 24 2.32 -10.90 1.97
C GLU A 24 1.81 -9.46 2.08
N GLY A 25 2.71 -8.48 2.24
CA GLY A 25 2.37 -7.06 2.26
C GLY A 25 1.68 -6.60 0.98
N PHE A 26 2.27 -6.93 -0.18
CA PHE A 26 1.71 -6.61 -1.48
C PHE A 26 0.28 -7.14 -1.65
N HIS A 27 0.03 -8.42 -1.29
CA HIS A 27 -1.29 -9.03 -1.45
C HIS A 27 -2.35 -8.38 -0.53
N LEU A 28 -1.96 -7.99 0.68
CA LEU A 28 -2.85 -7.28 1.61
C LEU A 28 -3.19 -5.86 1.13
N ILE A 29 -2.23 -5.17 0.53
CA ILE A 29 -2.44 -3.83 -0.03
C ILE A 29 -3.31 -3.93 -1.29
N PHE A 30 -3.00 -4.86 -2.19
CA PHE A 30 -3.83 -5.12 -3.37
C PHE A 30 -5.28 -5.36 -2.98
N GLY A 31 -5.57 -6.30 -2.06
CA GLY A 31 -6.94 -6.60 -1.67
C GLY A 31 -7.69 -5.40 -1.07
N LYS A 32 -6.98 -4.52 -0.33
CA LYS A 32 -7.58 -3.28 0.19
C LYS A 32 -7.87 -2.27 -0.92
N VAL A 33 -6.93 -2.07 -1.84
CA VAL A 33 -7.09 -1.14 -2.97
C VAL A 33 -8.18 -1.63 -3.92
N ALA A 34 -8.21 -2.94 -4.21
CA ALA A 34 -9.22 -3.58 -5.04
C ALA A 34 -10.63 -3.35 -4.47
N ARG A 35 -10.79 -3.50 -3.15
CA ARG A 35 -12.07 -3.25 -2.48
C ARG A 35 -12.51 -1.78 -2.58
N ILE A 36 -11.58 -0.83 -2.39
CA ILE A 36 -11.87 0.60 -2.58
C ILE A 36 -12.28 0.89 -4.03
N LEU A 37 -11.59 0.28 -5.00
CA LEU A 37 -11.90 0.45 -6.42
C LEU A 37 -13.28 -0.11 -6.77
N ALA A 38 -13.64 -1.28 -6.24
CA ALA A 38 -14.97 -1.86 -6.42
C ALA A 38 -16.08 -0.92 -5.90
N ASP A 39 -15.89 -0.36 -4.70
CA ASP A 39 -16.82 0.62 -4.13
C ASP A 39 -16.96 1.88 -5.00
N ILE A 40 -15.91 2.30 -5.70
CA ILE A 40 -15.92 3.48 -6.59
C ILE A 40 -16.61 3.19 -7.93
N LEU A 41 -16.49 1.96 -8.41
CA LEU A 41 -17.08 1.48 -9.65
C LEU A 41 -18.50 0.93 -9.47
N ASP A 42 -19.04 0.99 -8.24
CA ASP A 42 -20.32 0.38 -7.87
C ASP A 42 -20.41 -1.12 -8.23
N LEU A 43 -19.26 -1.83 -8.15
CA LEU A 43 -19.18 -3.28 -8.39
C LEU A 43 -19.47 -4.04 -7.10
N ASP A 44 -20.25 -5.12 -7.21
CA ASP A 44 -20.44 -6.03 -6.08
C ASP A 44 -19.20 -6.90 -5.91
N PHE A 45 -18.28 -6.46 -5.04
CA PHE A 45 -17.00 -7.12 -4.81
C PHE A 45 -17.14 -8.60 -4.40
N GLU A 46 -18.26 -9.01 -3.81
CA GLU A 46 -18.48 -10.41 -3.42
C GLU A 46 -18.84 -11.31 -4.62
N LEU A 47 -19.22 -10.71 -5.75
CA LEU A 47 -19.62 -11.42 -6.98
C LEU A 47 -18.63 -11.21 -8.14
N GLU A 48 -17.84 -10.13 -8.08
CA GLU A 48 -17.05 -9.63 -9.21
C GLU A 48 -15.58 -9.36 -8.84
N GLU A 49 -15.05 -10.00 -7.79
CA GLU A 49 -13.66 -9.84 -7.36
C GLU A 49 -12.66 -10.14 -8.50
N GLU A 50 -12.97 -11.11 -9.39
CA GLU A 50 -12.07 -11.47 -10.49
C GLU A 50 -11.98 -10.40 -11.60
N GLN A 51 -12.88 -9.41 -11.61
CA GLN A 51 -12.84 -8.31 -12.58
C GLN A 51 -11.71 -7.33 -12.27
N ILE A 52 -11.30 -7.23 -11.00
CA ILE A 52 -10.25 -6.32 -10.56
C ILE A 52 -8.91 -7.04 -10.60
N THR A 53 -8.07 -6.68 -11.56
CA THR A 53 -6.76 -7.30 -11.77
C THR A 53 -5.65 -6.25 -11.75
N LEU A 54 -4.41 -6.68 -11.49
CA LEU A 54 -3.25 -5.78 -11.52
C LEU A 54 -3.02 -5.15 -12.90
N ASP A 55 -3.44 -5.83 -13.97
CA ASP A 55 -3.31 -5.36 -15.35
C ASP A 55 -4.47 -4.44 -15.76
N MET A 56 -5.46 -4.23 -14.89
CA MET A 56 -6.56 -3.30 -15.12
C MET A 56 -6.02 -1.90 -15.38
N ALA A 57 -6.41 -1.31 -16.50
CA ALA A 57 -6.01 0.04 -16.85
C ALA A 57 -6.78 1.06 -16.01
N LEU A 58 -6.07 2.08 -15.52
CA LEU A 58 -6.63 3.23 -14.80
C LEU A 58 -6.81 4.44 -15.72
N THR A 59 -6.75 4.21 -17.02
CA THR A 59 -6.78 5.26 -18.04
C THR A 59 -8.20 5.42 -18.61
N PRO A 60 -8.51 6.56 -19.25
CA PRO A 60 -9.85 6.85 -19.77
C PRO A 60 -10.36 5.83 -20.80
N GLU A 61 -9.47 5.03 -21.38
CA GLU A 61 -9.80 4.01 -22.39
C GLU A 61 -10.49 2.76 -21.80
N PHE A 62 -10.51 2.61 -20.48
CA PHE A 62 -11.10 1.47 -19.76
C PHE A 62 -12.25 1.90 -18.82
N ASP A 63 -12.99 2.94 -19.22
CA ASP A 63 -14.13 3.52 -18.48
C ASP A 63 -13.79 4.04 -17.07
N MET A 64 -12.50 4.19 -16.75
CA MET A 64 -12.06 4.91 -15.56
C MET A 64 -12.13 6.41 -15.81
N GLU A 65 -13.19 7.04 -15.31
CA GLU A 65 -13.34 8.48 -15.32
C GLU A 65 -12.30 9.15 -14.40
N LYS A 66 -11.87 10.35 -14.79
CA LYS A 66 -10.96 11.16 -13.97
C LYS A 66 -11.45 11.36 -12.54
N ILE A 67 -12.78 11.45 -12.34
CA ILE A 67 -13.40 11.57 -11.02
C ILE A 67 -13.19 10.30 -10.19
N GLN A 68 -13.31 9.12 -10.80
CA GLN A 68 -13.05 7.84 -10.13
C GLN A 68 -11.59 7.71 -9.71
N MET A 69 -10.66 8.16 -10.56
CA MET A 69 -9.23 8.19 -10.22
C MET A 69 -8.94 9.10 -9.02
N VAL A 70 -9.53 10.30 -8.99
CA VAL A 70 -9.39 11.23 -7.85
C VAL A 70 -9.95 10.61 -6.57
N LYS A 71 -11.15 9.98 -6.63
CA LYS A 71 -11.74 9.29 -5.48
C LYS A 71 -10.84 8.16 -4.96
N LEU A 72 -10.25 7.37 -5.86
CA LEU A 72 -9.37 6.26 -5.52
C LEU A 72 -8.14 6.75 -4.75
N VAL A 73 -7.50 7.80 -5.24
CA VAL A 73 -6.34 8.44 -4.59
C VAL A 73 -6.72 8.93 -3.19
N MET A 74 -7.80 9.71 -3.07
CA MET A 74 -8.22 10.29 -1.79
C MET A 74 -8.54 9.22 -0.74
N GLU A 75 -9.27 8.16 -1.10
CA GLU A 75 -9.58 7.09 -0.17
C GLU A 75 -8.32 6.28 0.21
N CYS A 76 -7.38 6.08 -0.72
CA CYS A 76 -6.11 5.43 -0.42
C CYS A 76 -5.24 6.27 0.53
N GLU A 77 -5.08 7.57 0.28
CA GLU A 77 -4.34 8.48 1.19
C GLU A 77 -4.89 8.42 2.62
N LYS A 78 -6.21 8.51 2.76
CA LYS A 78 -6.90 8.44 4.05
C LYS A 78 -6.74 7.09 4.74
N LYS A 79 -6.86 5.98 3.99
CA LYS A 79 -6.81 4.61 4.51
C LYS A 79 -5.41 4.18 4.91
N PHE A 80 -4.41 4.54 4.11
CA PHE A 80 -3.01 4.14 4.27
C PHE A 80 -2.17 5.21 4.99
N LYS A 81 -2.73 6.39 5.27
CA LYS A 81 -2.05 7.52 5.93
C LYS A 81 -0.82 8.00 5.14
N ILE A 82 -0.91 7.97 3.81
CA ILE A 82 0.12 8.44 2.88
C ILE A 82 -0.34 9.72 2.20
N SER A 83 0.57 10.39 1.49
CA SER A 83 0.25 11.49 0.59
C SER A 83 0.79 11.22 -0.81
N ILE A 84 -0.03 11.45 -1.83
CA ILE A 84 0.27 11.24 -3.24
C ILE A 84 0.27 12.62 -3.91
N GLN A 85 1.39 13.00 -4.52
CA GLN A 85 1.48 14.28 -5.23
C GLN A 85 0.56 14.29 -6.45
N ASP A 86 -0.10 15.41 -6.72
CA ASP A 86 -1.02 15.57 -7.84
C ASP A 86 -0.36 15.23 -9.18
N GLU A 87 0.91 15.59 -9.38
CA GLU A 87 1.65 15.29 -10.61
C GLU A 87 1.83 13.79 -10.82
N LYS A 88 1.85 12.99 -9.74
CA LYS A 88 1.97 11.53 -9.81
C LYS A 88 0.65 10.85 -10.17
N VAL A 89 -0.49 11.43 -9.77
CA VAL A 89 -1.83 10.86 -10.03
C VAL A 89 -2.04 10.57 -11.51
N HIS A 90 -1.54 11.44 -12.39
CA HIS A 90 -1.68 11.30 -13.84
C HIS A 90 -0.70 10.32 -14.50
N THR A 91 0.21 9.71 -13.73
CA THR A 91 1.26 8.83 -14.26
C THR A 91 0.95 7.34 -14.12
N PHE A 92 -0.11 6.99 -13.38
CA PHE A 92 -0.50 5.60 -13.18
C PHE A 92 -1.33 5.12 -14.36
N HIS A 93 -0.84 4.10 -15.05
CA HIS A 93 -1.54 3.50 -16.20
C HIS A 93 -2.28 2.23 -15.80
N THR A 94 -1.77 1.48 -14.82
CA THR A 94 -2.36 0.22 -14.36
C THR A 94 -2.56 0.19 -12.85
N LEU A 95 -3.49 -0.65 -12.40
CA LEU A 95 -3.75 -0.86 -10.99
C LEU A 95 -2.51 -1.42 -10.27
N GLY A 96 -1.72 -2.27 -10.93
CA GLY A 96 -0.49 -2.81 -10.37
C GLY A 96 0.57 -1.75 -10.10
N GLU A 97 0.73 -0.76 -10.98
CA GLU A 97 1.62 0.39 -10.75
C GLU A 97 1.18 1.19 -9.52
N PHE A 98 -0.12 1.46 -9.41
CA PHE A 98 -0.69 2.22 -8.31
C PHE A 98 -0.55 1.48 -6.96
N VAL A 99 -0.88 0.19 -6.92
CA VAL A 99 -0.75 -0.65 -5.71
C VAL A 99 0.70 -0.73 -5.25
N LYS A 100 1.65 -0.88 -6.18
CA LYS A 100 3.08 -0.89 -5.87
C LYS A 100 3.57 0.46 -5.31
N TYR A 101 3.03 1.56 -5.83
CA TYR A 101 3.32 2.88 -5.26
C TYR A 101 2.84 2.98 -3.80
N ILE A 102 1.60 2.55 -3.52
CA ILE A 102 1.05 2.54 -2.16
C ILE A 102 1.90 1.68 -1.22
N GLU A 103 2.31 0.49 -1.66
CA GLU A 103 3.20 -0.38 -0.87
C GLU A 103 4.49 0.32 -0.45
N ASN A 104 5.16 0.97 -1.40
CA ASN A 104 6.40 1.70 -1.11
C ASN A 104 6.13 2.87 -0.16
N ALA A 105 5.09 3.65 -0.42
CA ALA A 105 4.74 4.81 0.40
C ALA A 105 4.38 4.41 1.85
N VAL A 106 3.66 3.30 2.05
CA VAL A 106 3.35 2.78 3.39
C VAL A 106 4.61 2.30 4.10
N SER A 107 5.50 1.60 3.38
CA SER A 107 6.77 1.10 3.93
C SER A 107 7.70 2.25 4.36
N GLU A 108 7.66 3.38 3.66
CA GLU A 108 8.40 4.59 4.01
C GLU A 108 7.73 5.35 5.17
N ASN A 109 6.39 5.42 5.19
CA ASN A 109 5.63 6.15 6.20
C ASN A 109 5.66 5.52 7.60
N GLU A 110 5.74 4.18 7.72
CA GLU A 110 6.00 3.52 9.01
C GLU A 110 7.32 3.97 9.66
N GLY A 111 8.25 4.54 8.90
CA GLY A 111 9.46 5.18 9.41
C GLY A 111 9.28 6.60 9.97
N ASN A 112 8.22 7.32 9.60
CA ASN A 112 7.99 8.73 9.92
C ASN A 112 6.95 8.98 11.04
N ILE A 113 6.18 7.97 11.46
CA ILE A 113 5.15 8.12 12.51
C ILE A 113 5.78 8.29 13.93
N ALA A 114 7.11 8.23 14.06
CA ALA A 114 7.80 8.40 15.34
C ALA A 114 7.98 9.87 15.79
N GLU A 115 7.68 10.87 14.97
CA GLU A 115 8.01 12.27 15.30
C GLU A 115 6.89 13.27 14.91
N SER A 116 5.69 13.04 15.43
CA SER A 116 4.68 14.11 15.54
C SER A 116 4.01 13.99 16.91
N SER A 117 4.82 14.24 17.95
CA SER A 117 4.38 14.50 19.32
C SER A 117 3.21 15.49 19.32
N GLU A 118 2.27 15.29 20.24
CA GLU A 118 0.96 15.97 20.38
C GLU A 118 1.03 17.49 20.63
N GLU A 119 2.18 18.11 20.41
CA GLU A 119 2.51 19.50 20.72
C GLU A 119 1.96 20.49 19.70
N GLU A 120 1.83 20.12 18.42
CA GLU A 120 1.29 21.02 17.39
C GLU A 120 -0.23 21.22 17.47
N ARG A 121 -0.97 20.28 18.09
CA ARG A 121 -2.43 20.42 18.31
C ARG A 121 -2.80 21.48 19.34
N MET A 122 -1.85 21.92 20.17
CA MET A 122 -2.11 22.89 21.24
C MET A 122 -2.03 24.35 20.76
N TRP A 123 -1.54 24.63 19.55
CA TRP A 123 -1.28 25.99 19.08
C TRP A 123 -2.49 26.76 18.52
N TRP A 124 -3.64 26.10 18.26
CA TRP A 124 -4.84 26.78 17.74
C TRP A 124 -5.84 27.24 18.82
N HIS A 125 -5.60 26.91 20.10
CA HIS A 125 -6.51 27.27 21.19
C HIS A 125 -6.07 28.51 21.98
N TYR A 126 -4.95 29.14 21.63
CA TYR A 126 -4.39 30.31 22.32
C TYR A 126 -4.04 31.46 21.34
N SER A 127 -4.96 31.80 20.45
CA SER A 127 -4.94 33.08 19.72
C SER A 127 -6.29 33.75 19.77
#